data_AF-A0A7S0S0M5-F1
#
_entry.id   AF-A0A7S0S0M5-F1
#
_cell.length_a   1.000
_cell.length_b   1.000
_cell.length_c   1.000
_cell.angle_alpha   90.00
_cell.angle_beta   90.00
_cell.angle_gamma   90.00
#
_symmetry.space_group_name_H-M   'P 1'
#
loop_
_entity.id
_entity.type
_entity.pdbx_description
1 polymer ?
#
loop_
_entity_poly.entity_id
_entity_poly.type
_entity_poly.pdbx_seq_one_letter_code
_entity_poly.pdbx_strand_id
1 'polypeptide(L)'
;DTGHATLEGERIPVDVQQIEVSYWDPTLLLPVVVEHIIDERSPLYGHTQQTLEAAGAEIVVVFKGATELGDTFQVRQSYLPQELHWGHMFVPIIFPARDGEVQHRVDISRFHDVGPQPGLAVVAPLHLSKRVV
;
A
#
# COMPACT_ATOMS: atom_id res chain seq x y z
N ASP A 1 -5.72 1.88 24.84
CA ASP A 1 -4.75 2.94 25.15
C ASP A 1 -3.41 2.45 24.58
N THR A 2 -3.09 2.82 23.34
CA THR A 2 -2.07 2.17 22.49
C THR A 2 -0.81 3.03 22.29
N GLY A 3 -0.63 4.07 23.11
CA GLY A 3 0.57 4.91 23.09
C GLY A 3 1.82 4.23 23.66
N HIS A 4 3.00 4.74 23.32
CA HIS A 4 4.26 4.35 23.96
C HIS A 4 4.69 5.38 25.01
N ALA A 5 5.44 4.93 26.01
CA ALA A 5 6.02 5.81 27.02
C ALA A 5 7.51 6.03 26.73
N THR A 6 7.97 7.27 26.80
CA THR A 6 9.40 7.56 26.74
C THR A 6 10.10 7.08 28.01
N LEU A 7 11.44 7.04 28.02
CA LEU A 7 12.21 6.65 29.21
C LEU A 7 11.98 7.60 30.39
N GLU A 8 11.58 8.84 30.10
CA GLU A 8 11.27 9.91 31.05
C GLU A 8 9.82 9.84 31.55
N GLY A 9 9.01 8.90 31.05
CA GLY A 9 7.62 8.68 31.47
C GLY A 9 6.58 9.54 30.76
N GLU A 10 6.96 10.27 29.70
CA GLU A 10 5.99 10.98 28.85
C GLU A 10 5.20 9.96 28.03
N ARG A 11 3.88 10.17 27.93
CA ARG A 11 2.97 9.32 27.16
C ARG A 11 2.77 9.93 25.78
N ILE A 12 3.21 9.22 24.75
CA ILE A 12 2.97 9.60 23.36
C ILE A 12 1.73 8.82 22.87
N PRO A 13 0.61 9.51 22.58
CA PRO A 13 -0.65 8.85 22.25
C PRO A 13 -0.63 8.13 20.90
N VAL A 14 0.21 8.59 19.96
CA VAL A 14 0.35 8.02 18.61
C VAL A 14 1.83 7.95 18.27
N ASP A 15 2.32 6.74 17.99
CA ASP A 15 3.65 6.55 17.42
C ASP A 15 3.59 6.60 15.90
N VAL A 16 4.51 7.32 15.27
CA VAL A 16 4.58 7.44 13.80
C VAL A 16 5.92 6.90 13.34
N GLN A 17 5.85 5.78 12.62
CA GLN A 17 7.03 5.09 12.10
C GLN A 17 7.05 5.19 10.58
N GLN A 18 8.21 5.57 10.02
CA GLN A 18 8.36 5.69 8.57
C GLN A 18 8.45 4.31 7.93
N ILE A 19 7.68 4.11 6.86
CA ILE A 19 7.75 2.94 6.00
C ILE A 19 8.56 3.33 4.75
N GLU A 20 9.73 2.72 4.58
CA GLU A 20 10.55 2.93 3.39
C GLU A 20 9.94 2.24 2.18
N VAL A 21 9.63 2.99 1.12
CA VAL A 21 9.03 2.45 -0.09
C VAL A 21 9.96 2.59 -1.28
N SER A 22 9.77 1.70 -2.24
CA SER A 22 10.38 1.74 -3.57
C SER A 22 9.29 1.67 -4.63
N TYR A 23 9.51 2.34 -5.75
CA TYR A 23 8.66 2.23 -6.93
C TYR A 23 9.51 2.48 -8.17
N TRP A 24 9.10 1.88 -9.28
CA TRP A 24 9.79 2.00 -10.55
C TRP A 24 8.86 2.64 -11.58
N ASP A 25 9.07 3.94 -11.79
CA ASP A 25 8.63 4.79 -12.92
C ASP A 25 8.36 6.21 -12.38
N PRO A 26 9.37 7.11 -12.43
CA PRO A 26 9.19 8.48 -11.95
C PRO A 26 8.27 9.32 -12.84
N THR A 27 7.93 8.84 -14.05
CA THR A 27 7.03 9.57 -14.97
C THR A 27 5.57 9.40 -14.60
N LEU A 28 5.24 8.33 -13.86
CA LEU A 28 3.86 7.98 -13.47
C LEU A 28 2.88 8.00 -14.64
N LEU A 29 3.38 7.71 -15.86
CA LEU A 29 2.57 7.66 -17.07
C LEU A 29 1.57 6.51 -17.01
N LEU A 30 1.95 5.42 -16.35
CA LEU A 30 1.12 4.26 -16.08
C LEU A 30 0.96 4.06 -14.58
N PRO A 31 -0.11 3.36 -14.14
CA PRO A 31 -0.23 2.90 -12.76
C PRO A 31 1.05 2.19 -12.28
N VAL A 32 1.57 2.61 -11.13
CA VAL A 32 2.74 2.02 -10.50
C VAL A 32 2.36 1.26 -9.24
N VAL A 33 3.00 0.12 -9.02
CA VAL A 33 2.95 -0.57 -7.73
C VAL A 33 4.07 -0.01 -6.86
N VAL A 34 3.70 0.47 -5.68
CA VAL A 34 4.64 0.91 -4.65
C VAL A 34 4.88 -0.26 -3.71
N GLU A 35 6.15 -0.56 -3.47
CA GLU A 35 6.59 -1.74 -2.72
C GLU A 35 7.31 -1.32 -1.44
N HIS A 36 6.99 -2.00 -0.33
CA HIS A 36 7.75 -1.94 0.91
C HIS A 36 8.25 -3.33 1.24
N ILE A 37 9.56 -3.47 1.42
CA ILE A 37 10.18 -4.74 1.85
C ILE A 37 10.06 -4.84 3.38
N ILE A 38 9.42 -5.92 3.85
CA ILE A 38 9.30 -6.21 5.28
C ILE A 38 10.47 -7.10 5.70
N ASP A 39 11.61 -6.48 6.01
CA ASP A 39 12.79 -7.09 6.64
C ASP A 39 12.89 -6.72 8.13
N GLU A 40 13.95 -7.11 8.86
CA GLU A 40 14.09 -6.82 10.30
C GLU A 40 14.10 -5.32 10.65
N ARG A 41 14.27 -4.44 9.67
CA ARG A 41 14.30 -2.98 9.85
C ARG A 41 12.93 -2.36 9.62
N SER A 42 11.98 -3.10 9.06
CA SER A 42 10.62 -2.63 8.83
C SER A 42 9.84 -2.48 10.15
N PRO A 43 9.04 -1.41 10.31
CA PRO A 43 8.11 -1.30 11.44
C PRO A 43 6.98 -2.34 11.38
N LEU A 44 6.79 -3.03 10.24
CA LEU A 44 5.82 -4.09 10.08
C LEU A 44 6.42 -5.48 10.34
N TYR A 45 7.71 -5.57 10.66
CA TYR A 45 8.38 -6.85 10.87
C TYR A 45 7.77 -7.61 12.06
N GLY A 46 7.47 -8.89 11.86
CA GLY A 46 6.88 -9.75 12.88
C GLY A 46 5.40 -9.51 13.18
N HIS A 47 4.77 -8.51 12.55
CA HIS A 47 3.35 -8.26 12.72
C HIS A 47 2.48 -9.17 11.83
N THR A 48 1.35 -9.62 12.39
CA THR A 48 0.22 -10.20 11.64
C THR A 48 -0.93 -9.20 11.60
N GLN A 49 -1.94 -9.45 10.76
CA GLN A 49 -3.19 -8.68 10.76
C GLN A 49 -3.75 -8.50 12.18
N GLN A 50 -3.89 -9.58 12.96
CA GLN A 50 -4.45 -9.51 14.31
C GLN A 50 -3.61 -8.65 15.26
N THR A 51 -2.29 -8.70 15.14
CA THR A 51 -1.42 -7.86 15.98
C THR A 51 -1.52 -6.38 15.61
N LEU A 52 -1.67 -6.06 14.32
CA LEU A 52 -1.87 -4.68 13.86
C LEU A 52 -3.24 -4.15 14.29
N GLU A 53 -4.28 -4.97 14.24
CA GLU A 53 -5.62 -4.63 14.75
C GLU A 53 -5.60 -4.35 16.25
N ALA A 54 -4.94 -5.23 17.03
CA ALA A 54 -4.82 -5.06 18.48
C ALA A 54 -4.01 -3.80 18.84
N ALA A 55 -3.04 -3.42 18.00
CA ALA A 55 -2.26 -2.19 18.16
C ALA A 55 -3.03 -0.93 17.75
N GLY A 56 -4.19 -1.05 17.08
CA GLY A 56 -4.90 0.09 16.50
C GLY A 56 -4.07 0.80 15.42
N ALA A 57 -3.28 0.04 14.65
CA ALA A 57 -2.41 0.58 13.62
C ALA A 57 -3.20 1.15 12.44
N GLU A 58 -2.61 2.13 11.75
CA GLU A 58 -3.12 2.71 10.50
C GLU A 58 -1.93 3.02 9.58
N ILE A 59 -1.97 2.55 8.34
CA ILE A 59 -0.94 2.86 7.34
C ILE A 59 -1.42 4.08 6.55
N VAL A 60 -0.68 5.18 6.65
CA VAL A 60 -0.98 6.41 5.91
C VAL A 60 -0.02 6.53 4.72
N VAL A 61 -0.56 6.51 3.51
CA VAL A 61 0.19 6.75 2.27
C VAL A 61 0.01 8.19 1.85
N VAL A 62 1.13 8.85 1.59
CA VAL A 62 1.17 10.25 1.15
C VAL A 62 1.83 10.32 -0.22
N PHE A 63 1.07 10.76 -1.21
CA PHE A 63 1.61 11.09 -2.52
C PHE A 63 1.82 12.59 -2.63
N LYS A 64 3.02 13.01 -3.01
CA LYS A 64 3.36 14.41 -3.27
C LYS A 64 3.86 14.52 -4.70
N GLY A 65 3.32 15.46 -5.44
CA GLY A 65 3.67 15.68 -6.84
C GLY A 65 3.70 17.16 -7.19
N ALA A 66 4.20 17.45 -8.37
CA ALA A 66 4.07 18.74 -9.01
C ALA A 66 3.37 18.53 -10.36
N THR A 67 2.55 19.50 -10.76
CA THR A 67 1.96 19.52 -12.10
C THR A 67 3.00 20.02 -13.11
N GLU A 68 2.74 19.81 -14.40
CA GLU A 68 3.55 20.38 -15.49
C GLU A 68 3.65 21.92 -15.42
N LEU A 69 2.71 22.58 -14.74
CA LEU A 69 2.68 24.03 -14.54
C LEU A 69 3.47 24.48 -13.29
N GLY A 70 4.03 23.55 -12.52
CA GLY A 70 4.85 23.80 -11.34
C GLY A 70 4.07 23.88 -10.02
N ASP A 71 2.75 23.75 -10.04
CA ASP A 71 1.95 23.70 -8.83
C ASP A 71 2.20 22.40 -8.07
N THR A 72 2.42 22.49 -6.76
CA THR A 72 2.60 21.30 -5.92
C THR A 72 1.28 20.84 -5.32
N PHE A 73 1.11 19.53 -5.19
CA PHE A 73 -0.05 18.94 -4.56
C PHE A 73 0.33 17.78 -3.65
N GLN A 74 -0.54 17.49 -2.69
CA GLN A 74 -0.40 16.37 -1.78
C GLN A 74 -1.74 15.64 -1.64
N VAL A 75 -1.71 14.34 -1.86
CA VAL A 75 -2.83 13.43 -1.64
C VAL A 75 -2.48 12.50 -0.49
N ARG A 76 -3.48 12.18 0.34
CA ARG A 76 -3.34 11.26 1.46
C ARG A 76 -4.43 10.21 1.38
N GLN A 77 -4.05 8.98 1.64
CA GLN A 77 -4.95 7.85 1.78
C GLN A 77 -4.50 7.06 3.01
N SER A 78 -5.43 6.46 3.74
CA SER A 78 -5.09 5.59 4.86
C SER A 78 -5.73 4.22 4.71
N TYR A 79 -5.07 3.23 5.33
CA TYR A 79 -5.44 1.82 5.32
C TYR A 79 -5.42 1.27 6.75
N LEU A 80 -6.56 0.78 7.19
CA LEU A 80 -6.67 0.00 8.42
C LEU A 80 -6.21 -1.44 8.18
N PRO A 81 -5.86 -2.19 9.23
CA PRO A 81 -5.37 -3.57 9.08
C PRO A 81 -6.36 -4.49 8.35
N GLN A 82 -7.66 -4.25 8.48
CA GLN A 82 -8.72 -5.00 7.78
C GLN A 82 -8.77 -4.71 6.27
N GLU A 83 -8.16 -3.60 5.83
CA GLU A 83 -8.08 -3.20 4.42
C GLU A 83 -6.81 -3.75 3.74
N LEU A 84 -5.93 -4.41 4.51
CA LEU A 84 -4.72 -5.05 3.98
C LEU A 84 -5.04 -6.45 3.47
N HIS A 85 -4.84 -6.67 2.17
CA HIS A 85 -5.08 -7.97 1.53
C HIS A 85 -3.86 -8.90 1.65
N TRP A 86 -3.78 -9.65 2.74
CA TRP A 86 -2.72 -10.63 2.96
C TRP A 86 -2.75 -11.77 1.93
N GLY A 87 -1.59 -12.11 1.35
CA GLY A 87 -1.48 -13.16 0.34
C GLY A 87 -2.14 -12.84 -1.00
N HIS A 88 -2.34 -11.55 -1.31
CA HIS A 88 -2.89 -11.09 -2.58
C HIS A 88 -1.87 -10.25 -3.36
N MET A 89 -2.13 -10.10 -4.65
CA MET A 89 -1.42 -9.21 -5.55
C MET A 89 -2.42 -8.45 -6.43
N PHE A 90 -2.02 -7.28 -6.92
CA PHE A 90 -2.76 -6.56 -7.95
C PHE A 90 -2.94 -7.42 -9.20
N VAL A 91 -4.13 -7.38 -9.80
CA VAL A 91 -4.31 -8.03 -11.10
C VAL A 91 -3.57 -7.24 -12.18
N PRO A 92 -2.95 -7.90 -13.19
CA PRO A 92 -2.32 -7.19 -14.28
C PRO A 92 -3.34 -6.38 -15.09
N ILE A 93 -3.12 -5.07 -15.22
CA ILE A 93 -3.97 -4.16 -16.01
C ILE A 93 -3.27 -3.56 -17.23
N ILE A 94 -1.94 -3.69 -17.32
CA ILE A 94 -1.13 -3.19 -18.45
C ILE A 94 -0.84 -4.37 -19.38
N PHE A 95 -1.25 -4.21 -20.64
CA PHE A 95 -1.08 -5.22 -21.68
C PHE A 95 -0.24 -4.64 -22.83
N PRO A 96 0.96 -5.20 -23.08
CA PRO A 96 1.78 -4.79 -24.21
C PRO A 96 1.05 -4.95 -25.55
N ALA A 97 1.48 -4.17 -26.53
CA ALA A 97 0.95 -4.25 -27.89
C ALA A 97 1.33 -5.62 -28.45
N ARG A 98 0.36 -6.31 -29.07
CA ARG A 98 0.60 -7.59 -29.74
C ARG A 98 1.11 -7.38 -31.16
N ASP A 99 1.54 -8.45 -31.80
CA ASP A 99 1.97 -8.40 -33.20
C ASP A 99 0.89 -7.77 -34.09
N GLY A 100 1.25 -6.69 -34.78
CA GLY A 100 0.33 -5.91 -35.63
C GLY A 100 -0.44 -4.79 -34.91
N GLU A 101 -0.30 -4.65 -33.59
CA GLU A 101 -0.85 -3.52 -32.82
C GLU A 101 0.21 -2.41 -32.63
N VAL A 102 -0.24 -1.16 -32.55
CA VAL A 102 0.63 0.02 -32.38
C VAL A 102 0.56 0.64 -30.98
N GLN A 103 -0.33 0.16 -30.12
CA GLN A 103 -0.61 0.76 -28.81
C GLN A 103 -0.71 -0.29 -27.71
N HIS A 104 -0.20 0.03 -26.53
CA HIS A 104 -0.46 -0.72 -25.30
C HIS A 104 -1.89 -0.48 -24.83
N ARG A 105 -2.48 -1.50 -24.18
CA ARG A 105 -3.81 -1.39 -23.57
C ARG A 105 -3.68 -1.36 -22.06
N VAL A 106 -4.38 -0.42 -21.43
CA VAL A 106 -4.44 -0.29 -19.97
C VAL A 106 -5.91 -0.38 -19.55
N ASP A 107 -6.24 -1.36 -18.71
CA ASP A 107 -7.61 -1.58 -18.22
C ASP A 107 -7.81 -0.90 -16.86
N ILE A 108 -8.01 0.41 -16.87
CA ILE A 108 -8.18 1.23 -15.65
C ILE A 108 -9.42 0.82 -14.84
N SER A 109 -10.41 0.16 -15.45
CA SER A 109 -11.60 -0.32 -14.72
C SER A 109 -11.27 -1.34 -13.63
N ARG A 110 -10.10 -1.98 -13.75
CA ARG A 110 -9.58 -3.00 -12.84
C ARG A 110 -8.45 -2.49 -11.95
N PHE A 111 -8.27 -1.17 -11.85
CA PHE A 111 -7.19 -0.56 -11.06
C PHE A 111 -7.15 -1.07 -9.62
N HIS A 112 -8.32 -1.30 -9.02
CA HIS A 112 -8.51 -1.76 -7.64
C HIS A 112 -8.65 -3.28 -7.49
N ASP A 113 -8.57 -4.03 -8.59
CA ASP A 113 -8.78 -5.47 -8.55
C ASP A 113 -7.53 -6.15 -7.97
N VAL A 114 -7.74 -7.01 -6.97
CA VAL A 114 -6.71 -7.90 -6.41
C VAL A 114 -7.10 -9.36 -6.59
N GLY A 115 -6.09 -10.22 -6.66
CA GLY A 115 -6.26 -11.67 -6.72
C GLY A 115 -5.29 -12.40 -5.80
N PRO A 116 -5.50 -13.71 -5.53
CA PRO A 116 -4.57 -14.52 -4.76
C PRO A 116 -3.17 -14.52 -5.37
N GLN A 117 -2.14 -14.35 -4.55
CA GLN A 117 -0.76 -14.46 -4.99
C GLN A 117 -0.34 -15.94 -5.06
N PRO A 118 0.14 -16.45 -6.20
CA PRO A 118 0.60 -17.84 -6.30
C PRO A 118 1.72 -18.14 -5.30
N GLY A 119 1.62 -19.28 -4.61
CA GLY A 119 2.64 -19.75 -3.66
C GLY A 119 2.53 -19.21 -2.24
N LEU A 120 1.54 -18.36 -1.94
CA LEU A 120 1.23 -17.90 -0.59
C LEU A 120 -0.11 -18.46 -0.13
N ALA A 121 -0.21 -18.77 1.17
CA ALA A 121 -1.48 -19.15 1.78
C ALA A 121 -2.40 -17.93 1.79
N VAL A 122 -3.60 -18.08 1.22
CA VAL A 122 -4.63 -17.04 1.30
C VAL A 122 -5.18 -17.04 2.73
N VAL A 123 -4.94 -15.95 3.46
CA VAL A 123 -5.68 -15.69 4.69
C VAL A 123 -7.00 -15.05 4.24
N ALA A 124 -8.13 -15.71 4.54
CA ALA A 124 -9.43 -15.23 4.08
C ALA A 124 -9.66 -13.80 4.57
N PRO A 125 -10.04 -12.84 3.69
CA PRO A 125 -10.30 -11.48 4.11
C PRO A 125 -11.49 -11.50 5.09
N LEU A 126 -11.23 -11.12 6.34
CA LEU A 126 -12.28 -10.83 7.31
C LEU A 126 -12.91 -9.49 6.91
N HIS A 127 -13.91 -9.57 6.03
CA HIS A 127 -14.72 -8.48 5.46
C HIS A 127 -14.05 -7.71 4.31
N LEU A 128 -14.67 -7.79 3.13
CA LEU A 128 -14.35 -6.94 1.99
C LEU A 128 -14.58 -5.48 2.36
N SER A 129 -13.50 -4.74 2.66
CA SER A 129 -13.54 -3.29 2.53
C SER A 129 -13.76 -2.98 1.04
N LYS A 130 -14.76 -2.16 0.73
CA LYS A 130 -15.00 -1.64 -0.63
C LYS A 130 -13.94 -0.61 -1.05
N ARG A 131 -12.80 -0.59 -0.37
CA ARG A 131 -11.61 0.21 -0.64
C ARG A 131 -10.44 -0.76 -0.70
N VAL A 132 -10.44 -1.59 -1.72
CA VAL A 132 -9.25 -2.33 -2.08
C VAL A 132 -8.42 -1.38 -2.94
N VAL A 133 -7.19 -1.11 -2.51
CA VAL A 133 -6.22 -0.40 -3.34
C VAL A 133 -5.88 -1.29 -4.48
#